data_AF-A0A845ZRW3-F1
#
_entry.id   AF-A0A845ZRW3-F1
#
_cell.length_a   1.000
_cell.length_b   1.000
_cell.length_c   1.000
_cell.angle_alpha   90.00
_cell.angle_beta   90.00
_cell.angle_gamma   90.00
#
_symmetry.space_group_name_H-M   'P 1'
#
loop_
_entity.id
_entity.type
_entity.pdbx_description
1 polymer ?
#
loop_
_entity_poly.entity_id
_entity_poly.type
_entity_poly.pdbx_seq_one_letter_code
_entity_poly.pdbx_strand_id
1 'polypeptide(L)'
;MRLTLSCLHRLSQIIGKGRWAASKFFLLVCSSTYLTCCPLPTPVQAQPIVEANDGTGTVVNPEGNQFNIDGGKLSEDGANLFHSFQKFGLSEGQIANFLSNPNIQNILGRVTGGDASVINGLIQVTGGNSNLFLINPAGIVFGPGASIDLPASFTATTATGIGFDGGWFNAIGSNDYASLVGKPNTFDFAVSQPGGIINLADLAVKEGQNLTLVGGTVISNGTLTASGGQVTIEAVPGENLLRISQPGNILSLEVSPSATTSINLSFSTIEENSSTIGSN
;
A
#
# COMPACT_ATOMS: atom_id res chain seq x y z
N MET A 1 -52.69 -0.02 -16.89
CA MET A 1 -51.97 1.08 -17.56
C MET A 1 -50.78 0.44 -18.29
N ARG A 2 -51.04 -0.18 -19.45
CA ARG A 2 -50.56 0.26 -20.79
C ARG A 2 -49.09 0.68 -20.79
N LEU A 3 -48.24 -0.15 -21.40
CA LEU A 3 -47.28 0.27 -22.44
C LEU A 3 -46.78 -0.99 -23.17
N THR A 4 -47.44 -1.28 -24.28
CA THR A 4 -47.03 -2.20 -25.34
C THR A 4 -45.99 -1.52 -26.22
N LEU A 5 -44.87 -2.17 -26.51
CA LEU A 5 -44.02 -1.79 -27.64
C LEU A 5 -43.91 -2.96 -28.63
N SER A 6 -44.72 -2.84 -29.67
CA SER A 6 -44.71 -3.61 -30.91
C SER A 6 -43.46 -3.26 -31.71
N CYS A 7 -42.67 -4.23 -32.18
CA CYS A 7 -42.04 -4.18 -33.51
C CYS A 7 -41.26 -5.47 -33.79
N LEU A 8 -41.87 -6.45 -34.46
CA LEU A 8 -41.12 -7.35 -35.35
C LEU A 8 -42.10 -7.91 -36.39
N HIS A 9 -42.06 -7.34 -37.58
CA HIS A 9 -42.75 -7.84 -38.78
C HIS A 9 -41.76 -7.76 -39.93
N ARG A 10 -41.21 -8.90 -40.35
CA ARG A 10 -40.85 -9.22 -41.74
C ARG A 10 -40.16 -10.57 -41.77
N LEU A 11 -40.83 -11.58 -42.29
CA LEU A 11 -40.48 -12.18 -43.58
C LEU A 11 -41.48 -13.33 -43.85
N SER A 12 -42.24 -13.15 -44.92
CA SER A 12 -43.12 -14.15 -45.51
C SER A 12 -42.50 -14.61 -46.83
N GLN A 13 -42.84 -15.86 -47.18
CA GLN A 13 -42.75 -16.53 -48.48
C GLN A 13 -41.48 -17.35 -48.74
N ILE A 14 -41.65 -18.69 -48.90
CA ILE A 14 -41.62 -19.37 -50.22
C ILE A 14 -42.06 -20.87 -50.09
N ILE A 15 -43.21 -21.16 -50.72
CA ILE A 15 -43.59 -22.30 -51.60
C ILE A 15 -43.51 -23.77 -51.11
N GLY A 16 -44.66 -24.48 -51.21
CA GLY A 16 -44.72 -25.93 -51.43
C GLY A 16 -46.09 -26.58 -51.13
N LYS A 17 -46.93 -26.82 -52.15
CA LYS A 17 -48.20 -27.55 -52.03
C LYS A 17 -47.96 -29.06 -51.88
N GLY A 18 -48.50 -29.69 -50.83
CA GLY A 18 -48.38 -31.14 -50.60
C GLY A 18 -49.30 -31.70 -49.51
N ARG A 19 -50.55 -31.94 -49.89
CA ARG A 19 -51.50 -32.99 -49.46
C ARG A 19 -51.11 -33.99 -48.32
N TRP A 20 -51.99 -34.03 -47.30
CA TRP A 20 -52.36 -35.14 -46.36
C TRP A 20 -51.35 -35.64 -45.32
N ALA A 21 -51.59 -35.29 -44.04
CA ALA A 21 -51.88 -36.21 -42.93
C ALA A 21 -51.90 -35.41 -41.61
N ALA A 22 -53.03 -35.43 -40.91
CA ALA A 22 -53.17 -34.81 -39.59
C ALA A 22 -52.40 -35.65 -38.56
N SER A 23 -51.14 -35.30 -38.31
CA SER A 23 -50.37 -35.79 -37.17
C SER A 23 -50.41 -34.73 -36.08
N LYS A 24 -51.11 -35.02 -34.99
CA LYS A 24 -51.16 -34.17 -33.79
C LYS A 24 -49.78 -34.19 -33.13
N PHE A 25 -48.90 -33.29 -33.55
CA PHE A 25 -47.63 -33.05 -32.87
C PHE A 25 -47.88 -32.08 -31.71
N PHE A 26 -47.97 -32.63 -30.50
CA PHE A 26 -48.02 -31.86 -29.27
C PHE A 26 -46.62 -31.30 -29.01
N LEU A 27 -46.34 -30.10 -29.53
CA LEU A 27 -45.13 -29.35 -29.23
C LEU A 27 -45.21 -28.87 -27.78
N LEU A 28 -44.65 -29.66 -26.88
CA LEU A 28 -44.36 -29.25 -25.51
C LEU A 28 -43.23 -28.21 -25.57
N VAL A 29 -43.60 -26.93 -25.58
CA VAL A 29 -42.64 -25.82 -25.48
C VAL A 29 -42.14 -25.78 -24.04
N CYS A 30 -41.03 -26.49 -23.77
CA CYS A 30 -40.33 -26.40 -22.51
C CYS A 30 -39.65 -25.03 -22.45
N SER A 31 -40.35 -24.04 -21.89
CA SER A 31 -39.82 -22.70 -21.61
C SER A 31 -38.75 -22.82 -20.51
N SER A 32 -37.53 -23.16 -20.92
CA SER A 32 -36.37 -23.15 -20.03
C SER A 32 -35.96 -21.70 -19.78
N THR A 33 -36.60 -21.08 -18.79
CA THR A 33 -36.16 -19.80 -18.23
C THR A 33 -34.84 -20.05 -17.53
N TYR A 34 -33.73 -19.78 -18.22
CA TYR A 34 -32.43 -19.65 -17.58
C TYR A 34 -32.49 -18.40 -16.71
N LEU A 35 -32.80 -18.59 -15.43
CA LEU A 35 -32.63 -17.59 -14.39
C LEU A 35 -31.11 -17.45 -14.19
N THR A 36 -30.47 -16.65 -15.04
CA THR A 36 -29.07 -16.27 -14.88
C THR A 36 -28.96 -15.45 -13.60
N CYS A 37 -28.60 -16.13 -12.51
CA CYS A 37 -28.21 -15.51 -11.25
C CYS A 37 -26.97 -14.64 -11.52
N CYS A 38 -27.18 -13.34 -11.68
CA CYS A 38 -26.10 -12.37 -11.77
C CYS A 38 -25.46 -12.32 -10.37
N PRO A 39 -24.19 -12.75 -10.19
CA PRO A 39 -23.56 -12.65 -8.88
C PRO A 39 -23.47 -11.17 -8.51
N LEU A 40 -24.10 -10.79 -7.40
CA LEU A 40 -23.94 -9.48 -6.81
C LEU A 40 -22.45 -9.27 -6.53
N PRO A 41 -21.87 -8.09 -6.86
CA PRO A 41 -20.47 -7.82 -6.57
C PRO A 41 -20.26 -7.95 -5.06
N THR A 42 -19.43 -8.91 -4.65
CA THR A 42 -18.98 -9.01 -3.26
C THR A 42 -18.17 -7.76 -2.95
N PRO A 43 -18.44 -7.04 -1.85
CA PRO A 43 -17.60 -5.91 -1.46
C PRO A 43 -16.18 -6.44 -1.29
N VAL A 44 -15.22 -5.80 -1.96
CA VAL A 44 -13.79 -6.04 -1.71
C VAL A 44 -13.53 -5.63 -0.27
N GLN A 45 -13.49 -6.62 0.63
CA GLN A 45 -13.08 -6.40 2.01
C GLN A 45 -11.59 -6.01 1.96
N ALA A 46 -11.25 -4.85 2.51
CA ALA A 46 -9.84 -4.50 2.65
C ALA A 46 -9.18 -5.50 3.61
N GLN A 47 -7.90 -5.76 3.39
CA GLN A 47 -7.13 -6.61 4.29
C GLN A 47 -7.08 -6.04 5.71
N PRO A 48 -7.22 -6.86 6.76
CA PRO A 48 -7.17 -6.38 8.15
C PRO A 48 -5.76 -5.86 8.49
N ILE A 49 -5.68 -5.01 9.51
CA ILE A 49 -4.40 -4.64 10.13
C ILE A 49 -3.91 -5.83 10.95
N VAL A 50 -2.69 -6.28 10.67
CA VAL A 50 -2.05 -7.40 11.35
C VAL A 50 -0.64 -6.95 11.72
N GLU A 51 -0.32 -6.95 13.02
CA GLU A 51 1.02 -6.67 13.53
C GLU A 51 2.06 -7.68 13.00
N ALA A 52 3.30 -7.23 12.83
CA ALA A 52 4.41 -8.12 12.48
C ALA A 52 5.02 -8.74 13.75
N ASN A 53 5.29 -10.04 13.71
CA ASN A 53 6.02 -10.74 14.77
C ASN A 53 7.55 -10.71 14.49
N ASP A 54 8.13 -9.52 14.49
CA ASP A 54 9.52 -9.26 14.11
C ASP A 54 10.36 -8.60 15.22
N GLY A 55 9.82 -8.58 16.45
CA GLY A 55 10.47 -7.95 17.60
C GLY A 55 10.25 -6.44 17.74
N THR A 56 9.53 -5.81 16.81
CA THR A 56 9.13 -4.39 16.94
C THR A 56 8.14 -4.18 18.09
N GLY A 57 7.38 -5.22 18.47
CA GLY A 57 6.46 -5.14 19.60
C GLY A 57 5.26 -4.20 19.35
N THR A 58 4.86 -4.05 18.09
CA THR A 58 3.60 -3.38 17.73
C THR A 58 2.43 -4.18 18.25
N VAL A 59 1.47 -3.50 18.86
CA VAL A 59 0.24 -4.11 19.37
C VAL A 59 -0.94 -3.44 18.68
N VAL A 60 -1.84 -4.25 18.13
CA VAL A 60 -3.07 -3.76 17.50
C VAL A 60 -4.25 -4.25 18.33
N ASN A 61 -4.97 -3.32 18.95
CA ASN A 61 -6.11 -3.58 19.82
C ASN A 61 -7.41 -3.15 19.13
N PRO A 62 -8.23 -4.08 18.62
CA PRO A 62 -9.50 -3.74 18.00
C PRO A 62 -10.58 -3.38 19.05
N GLU A 63 -11.23 -2.24 18.85
CA GLU A 63 -12.37 -1.74 19.62
C GLU A 63 -13.50 -1.37 18.65
N GLY A 64 -14.35 -2.35 18.33
CA GLY A 64 -15.36 -2.19 17.29
C GLY A 64 -14.71 -2.03 15.91
N ASN A 65 -14.91 -0.86 15.27
CA ASN A 65 -14.32 -0.53 13.97
C ASN A 65 -12.97 0.20 14.07
N GLN A 66 -12.52 0.51 15.28
CA GLN A 66 -11.26 1.20 15.51
C GLN A 66 -10.17 0.21 15.91
N PHE A 67 -9.00 0.34 15.30
CA PHE A 67 -7.80 -0.41 15.62
C PHE A 67 -6.83 0.54 16.32
N ASN A 68 -6.73 0.41 17.65
CA ASN A 68 -5.78 1.17 18.44
C ASN A 68 -4.39 0.53 18.29
N ILE A 69 -3.45 1.27 17.72
CA ILE A 69 -2.08 0.85 17.46
C ILE A 69 -1.19 1.44 18.56
N ASP A 70 -0.59 0.56 19.37
CA ASP A 70 0.24 0.90 20.52
C ASP A 70 1.53 0.05 20.53
N GLY A 71 2.32 0.17 21.59
CA GLY A 71 3.59 -0.53 21.76
C GLY A 71 4.64 0.04 20.80
N GLY A 72 5.35 -0.83 20.10
CA GLY A 72 6.41 -0.45 19.17
C GLY A 72 7.80 -0.31 19.82
N LYS A 73 8.74 0.26 19.06
CA LYS A 73 10.09 0.59 19.53
C LYS A 73 10.33 2.08 19.46
N LEU A 74 11.08 2.58 20.44
CA LEU A 74 11.53 3.97 20.47
C LEU A 74 12.99 4.05 20.00
N SER A 75 13.32 5.16 19.35
CA SER A 75 14.71 5.61 19.23
C SER A 75 15.31 5.94 20.60
N GLU A 76 16.65 6.01 20.68
CA GLU A 76 17.35 6.29 21.94
C GLU A 76 16.99 7.67 22.53
N ASP A 77 16.72 8.66 21.66
CA ASP A 77 16.25 9.99 22.07
C ASP A 77 14.74 10.04 22.40
N GLY A 78 14.01 8.94 22.21
CA GLY A 78 12.57 8.83 22.44
C GLY A 78 11.69 9.62 21.47
N ALA A 79 12.25 10.24 20.42
CA ALA A 79 11.50 11.12 19.52
C ALA A 79 10.81 10.37 18.36
N ASN A 80 11.29 9.18 18.00
CA ASN A 80 10.75 8.35 16.92
C ASN A 80 10.13 7.07 17.48
N LEU A 81 8.88 6.80 17.10
CA LEU A 81 8.15 5.59 17.45
C LEU A 81 7.95 4.71 16.21
N PHE A 82 8.42 3.49 16.26
CA PHE A 82 8.42 2.56 15.14
C PHE A 82 7.39 1.44 15.34
N HIS A 83 6.57 1.23 14.32
CA HIS A 83 5.62 0.12 14.23
C HIS A 83 5.90 -0.74 12.98
N SER A 84 5.54 -2.01 13.09
CA SER A 84 5.71 -2.98 12.01
C SER A 84 4.45 -3.84 11.86
N PHE A 85 3.98 -3.97 10.63
CA PHE A 85 2.76 -4.67 10.26
C PHE A 85 3.07 -5.73 9.22
N GLN A 86 2.49 -6.92 9.39
CA GLN A 86 2.42 -7.90 8.31
C GLN A 86 1.47 -7.40 7.23
N LYS A 87 0.32 -6.85 7.62
CA LYS A 87 -0.68 -6.27 6.71
C LYS A 87 -1.20 -4.97 7.30
N PHE A 88 -1.42 -3.99 6.44
CA PHE A 88 -2.03 -2.73 6.83
C PHE A 88 -3.06 -2.36 5.76
N GLY A 89 -4.33 -2.51 6.11
CA GLY A 89 -5.46 -2.16 5.25
C GLY A 89 -6.65 -1.73 6.10
N LEU A 90 -7.53 -0.95 5.51
CA LEU A 90 -8.73 -0.41 6.16
C LEU A 90 -9.90 -0.49 5.20
N SER A 91 -11.02 -1.06 5.66
CA SER A 91 -12.31 -0.99 4.98
C SER A 91 -13.04 0.29 5.33
N GLU A 92 -14.12 0.58 4.61
CA GLU A 92 -14.98 1.73 4.90
C GLU A 92 -15.52 1.70 6.33
N GLY A 93 -15.47 2.84 7.00
CA GLY A 93 -15.87 3.00 8.40
C GLY A 93 -14.88 2.43 9.43
N GLN A 94 -13.77 1.83 9.01
CA GLN A 94 -12.70 1.42 9.91
C GLN A 94 -11.71 2.56 10.18
N ILE A 95 -11.12 2.55 11.37
CA ILE A 95 -10.18 3.57 11.84
C ILE A 95 -8.88 2.89 12.27
N ALA A 96 -7.73 3.30 11.72
CA ALA A 96 -6.43 3.02 12.31
C ALA A 96 -6.04 4.19 13.19
N ASN A 97 -6.01 4.01 14.50
CA ASN A 97 -5.63 5.06 15.44
C ASN A 97 -4.25 4.75 16.04
N PHE A 98 -3.24 5.50 15.61
CA PHE A 98 -1.90 5.45 16.20
C PHE A 98 -1.89 6.23 17.51
N LEU A 99 -1.61 5.53 18.61
CA LEU A 99 -1.47 6.14 19.92
C LEU A 99 -0.08 6.75 20.06
N SER A 100 -0.05 8.05 20.34
CA SER A 100 1.15 8.83 20.55
C SER A 100 1.20 9.43 21.95
N ASN A 101 2.28 10.16 22.24
CA ASN A 101 2.40 11.02 23.40
C ASN A 101 3.16 12.31 23.03
N PRO A 102 3.20 13.34 23.91
CA PRO A 102 3.85 14.61 23.60
C PRO A 102 5.36 14.57 23.31
N ASN A 103 6.05 13.48 23.69
CA ASN A 103 7.49 13.32 23.43
C ASN A 103 7.78 12.76 22.02
N ILE A 104 6.80 12.11 21.38
CA ILE A 104 6.97 11.52 20.06
C ILE A 104 6.81 12.60 18.99
N GLN A 105 7.84 12.78 18.17
CA GLN A 105 7.82 13.69 17.02
C GLN A 105 7.40 12.97 15.75
N ASN A 106 7.82 11.71 15.55
CA ASN A 106 7.50 10.94 14.36
C ASN A 106 7.05 9.53 14.73
N ILE A 107 6.00 9.08 14.07
CA ILE A 107 5.54 7.70 14.07
C ILE A 107 5.86 7.12 12.70
N LEU A 108 6.55 5.99 12.65
CA LEU A 108 6.94 5.32 11.43
C LEU A 108 6.38 3.90 11.41
N GLY A 109 5.41 3.65 10.53
CA GLY A 109 4.80 2.34 10.34
C GLY A 109 5.31 1.69 9.06
N ARG A 110 5.89 0.49 9.16
CA ARG A 110 6.28 -0.31 7.99
C ARG A 110 5.34 -1.49 7.75
N VAL A 111 5.12 -1.83 6.48
CA VAL A 111 4.42 -3.06 6.08
C VAL A 111 5.43 -4.03 5.47
N THR A 112 5.53 -5.22 6.05
CA THR A 112 6.57 -6.22 5.72
C THR A 112 6.03 -7.43 4.97
N GLY A 113 4.70 -7.59 4.87
CA GLY A 113 4.09 -8.82 4.36
C GLY A 113 4.00 -8.97 2.85
N GLY A 114 4.52 -8.03 2.07
CA GLY A 114 4.59 -8.11 0.60
C GLY A 114 3.30 -7.79 -0.14
N ASP A 115 2.18 -7.59 0.56
CA ASP A 115 0.91 -7.16 -0.01
C ASP A 115 0.81 -5.62 -0.01
N ALA A 116 0.26 -5.04 -1.08
CA ALA A 116 -0.03 -3.61 -1.16
C ALA A 116 -1.10 -3.20 -0.13
N SER A 117 -0.97 -2.01 0.45
CA SER A 117 -1.93 -1.47 1.42
C SER A 117 -3.17 -0.91 0.73
N VAL A 118 -4.35 -1.46 1.00
CA VAL A 118 -5.63 -0.89 0.54
C VAL A 118 -6.32 -0.19 1.70
N ILE A 119 -6.42 1.14 1.61
CA ILE A 119 -6.97 2.03 2.64
C ILE A 119 -8.25 2.64 2.10
N ASN A 120 -9.39 2.30 2.68
CA ASN A 120 -10.69 2.88 2.37
C ASN A 120 -11.39 3.38 3.64
N GLY A 121 -10.62 3.72 4.68
CA GLY A 121 -11.10 4.19 5.98
C GLY A 121 -10.25 5.35 6.51
N LEU A 122 -10.34 5.62 7.83
CA LEU A 122 -9.66 6.74 8.47
C LEU A 122 -8.31 6.31 9.07
N ILE A 123 -7.24 7.03 8.76
CA ILE A 123 -5.98 6.96 9.51
C ILE A 123 -5.91 8.17 10.45
N GLN A 124 -5.69 7.92 11.73
CA GLN A 124 -5.68 8.92 12.77
C GLN A 124 -4.46 8.77 13.69
N VAL A 125 -4.00 9.89 14.27
CA VAL A 125 -3.03 9.91 15.37
C VAL A 125 -3.67 10.68 16.54
N THR A 126 -3.61 10.10 17.73
CA THR A 126 -4.12 10.71 18.97
C THR A 126 -3.05 10.71 20.07
N GLY A 127 -3.23 11.55 21.10
CA GLY A 127 -2.33 11.57 22.27
C GLY A 127 -1.05 12.41 22.15
N GLY A 128 -0.71 12.90 20.94
CA GLY A 128 0.47 13.73 20.69
C GLY A 128 0.34 14.62 19.46
N ASN A 129 1.42 15.32 19.10
CA ASN A 129 1.52 16.13 17.88
C ASN A 129 2.62 15.58 16.96
N SER A 130 2.44 14.33 16.52
CA SER A 130 3.47 13.58 15.80
C SER A 130 3.17 13.50 14.30
N ASN A 131 4.22 13.53 13.48
CA ASN A 131 4.13 13.20 12.07
C ASN A 131 3.91 11.69 11.90
N LEU A 132 3.28 11.29 10.79
CA LEU A 132 3.10 9.89 10.45
C LEU A 132 3.76 9.56 9.11
N PHE A 133 4.65 8.58 9.12
CA PHE A 133 5.29 7.98 7.96
C PHE A 133 4.77 6.56 7.79
N LEU A 134 4.16 6.26 6.65
CA LEU A 134 3.73 4.91 6.28
C LEU A 134 4.56 4.43 5.09
N ILE A 135 5.27 3.32 5.27
CA ILE A 135 6.12 2.71 4.24
C ILE A 135 5.62 1.32 3.86
N ASN A 136 5.32 1.13 2.58
CA ASN A 136 4.98 -0.18 2.01
C ASN A 136 5.58 -0.32 0.60
N PRO A 137 6.68 -1.07 0.43
CA PRO A 137 7.32 -1.29 -0.87
C PRO A 137 6.40 -1.92 -1.92
N ALA A 138 5.39 -2.70 -1.51
CA ALA A 138 4.45 -3.36 -2.41
C ALA A 138 3.42 -2.40 -3.03
N GLY A 139 3.26 -1.20 -2.45
CA GLY A 139 2.34 -0.18 -2.93
C GLY A 139 1.27 0.22 -1.91
N ILE A 140 0.62 1.34 -2.19
CA ILE A 140 -0.44 1.92 -1.33
C ILE A 140 -1.58 2.42 -2.22
N VAL A 141 -2.80 2.04 -1.88
CA VAL A 141 -4.02 2.45 -2.56
C VAL A 141 -4.93 3.13 -1.55
N PHE A 142 -5.11 4.44 -1.66
CA PHE A 142 -6.15 5.19 -0.98
C PHE A 142 -7.42 5.13 -1.84
N GLY A 143 -8.40 4.33 -1.41
CA GLY A 143 -9.72 4.23 -2.02
C GLY A 143 -10.58 5.47 -1.75
N PRO A 144 -11.74 5.60 -2.40
CA PRO A 144 -12.57 6.82 -2.34
C PRO A 144 -13.07 7.21 -0.93
N GLY A 145 -13.16 6.25 0.00
CA GLY A 145 -13.53 6.48 1.39
C GLY A 145 -12.35 6.73 2.33
N ALA A 146 -11.12 6.79 1.81
CA ALA A 146 -9.94 7.06 2.63
C ALA A 146 -9.95 8.50 3.15
N SER A 147 -9.59 8.67 4.41
CA SER A 147 -9.39 9.98 5.02
C SER A 147 -8.24 9.91 6.04
N ILE A 148 -7.69 11.07 6.37
CA ILE A 148 -6.65 11.21 7.38
C ILE A 148 -7.04 12.30 8.38
N ASP A 149 -6.82 12.05 9.67
CA ASP A 149 -6.95 13.06 10.74
C ASP A 149 -5.69 13.00 11.60
N LEU A 150 -4.73 13.85 11.24
CA LEU A 150 -3.41 13.86 11.86
C LEU A 150 -3.15 15.25 12.46
N PRO A 151 -2.51 15.33 13.63
CA PRO A 151 -2.16 16.60 14.25
C PRO A 151 -1.00 17.29 13.52
N ALA A 152 -0.11 16.51 12.88
CA ALA A 152 1.04 17.00 12.13
C ALA A 152 1.07 16.45 10.67
N SER A 153 2.25 16.37 10.05
CA SER A 153 2.41 16.03 8.63
C SER A 153 2.24 14.54 8.34
N PHE A 154 1.80 14.22 7.12
CA PHE A 154 1.63 12.85 6.63
C PHE A 154 2.58 12.55 5.47
N THR A 155 3.22 11.38 5.53
CA THR A 155 4.05 10.86 4.46
C THR A 155 3.67 9.41 4.17
N ALA A 156 3.33 9.11 2.92
CA ALA A 156 3.18 7.74 2.43
C ALA A 156 4.25 7.45 1.37
N THR A 157 4.95 6.34 1.52
CA THR A 157 6.03 5.98 0.60
C THR A 157 6.07 4.49 0.24
N THR A 158 6.51 4.19 -0.99
CA THR A 158 6.83 2.82 -1.43
C THR A 158 8.33 2.56 -1.52
N ALA A 159 9.12 3.42 -0.88
CA ALA A 159 10.53 3.17 -0.64
C ALA A 159 10.73 1.84 0.11
N THR A 160 11.92 1.27 0.02
CA THR A 160 12.39 0.13 0.82
C THR A 160 13.02 0.55 2.14
N GLY A 161 13.38 1.83 2.29
CA GLY A 161 13.93 2.36 3.53
C GLY A 161 13.73 3.87 3.71
N ILE A 162 13.77 4.31 4.96
CA ILE A 162 13.80 5.71 5.37
C ILE A 162 15.11 5.96 6.11
N GLY A 163 15.90 6.90 5.60
CA GLY A 163 17.22 7.24 6.12
C GLY A 163 17.16 8.25 7.26
N PHE A 164 18.03 8.03 8.24
CA PHE A 164 18.38 8.90 9.35
C PHE A 164 19.89 9.11 9.35
N ASP A 165 20.38 10.05 10.15
CA ASP A 165 21.84 10.26 10.26
C ASP A 165 22.55 9.03 10.86
N GLY A 166 21.87 8.29 11.75
CA GLY A 166 22.42 7.11 12.43
C GLY A 166 22.16 5.77 11.73
N GLY A 167 21.38 5.71 10.65
CA GLY A 167 21.07 4.45 9.97
C GLY A 167 19.82 4.48 9.11
N TRP A 168 19.27 3.29 8.85
CA TRP A 168 18.10 3.09 8.00
C TRP A 168 16.96 2.41 8.74
N PHE A 169 15.77 2.98 8.63
CA PHE A 169 14.52 2.27 8.90
C PHE A 169 14.11 1.50 7.64
N ASN A 170 14.49 0.24 7.56
CA ASN A 170 14.21 -0.65 6.44
C ASN A 170 12.79 -1.23 6.53
N ALA A 171 12.10 -1.28 5.40
CA ALA A 171 10.85 -2.01 5.25
C ALA A 171 11.05 -3.53 5.22
N ILE A 172 12.25 -3.99 4.84
CA ILE A 172 12.60 -5.42 4.76
C ILE A 172 13.80 -5.69 5.67
N GLY A 173 13.72 -6.73 6.49
CA GLY A 173 14.80 -7.14 7.40
C GLY A 173 14.72 -6.49 8.79
N SER A 174 15.83 -6.57 9.52
CA SER A 174 15.97 -6.04 10.88
C SER A 174 16.36 -4.56 10.88
N ASN A 175 15.94 -3.85 11.94
CA ASN A 175 16.33 -2.45 12.18
C ASN A 175 17.00 -2.31 13.55
N ASP A 176 18.00 -1.44 13.62
CA ASP A 176 18.54 -0.95 14.89
C ASP A 176 17.80 0.31 15.29
N TYR A 177 16.66 0.16 15.96
CA TYR A 177 15.77 1.28 16.28
C TYR A 177 16.42 2.36 17.14
N ALA A 178 17.35 1.98 18.03
CA ALA A 178 17.98 2.90 18.96
C ALA A 178 18.81 3.98 18.23
N SER A 179 19.50 3.61 17.16
CA SER A 179 20.34 4.54 16.38
C SER A 179 19.57 5.46 15.42
N LEU A 180 18.26 5.23 15.23
CA LEU A 180 17.40 6.03 14.35
C LEU A 180 16.90 7.29 15.06
N VAL A 181 17.84 8.10 15.54
CA VAL A 181 17.60 9.38 16.23
C VAL A 181 17.44 10.54 15.25
N GLY A 182 16.80 11.63 15.68
CA GLY A 182 16.60 12.80 14.84
C GLY A 182 15.47 12.63 13.81
N LYS A 183 15.63 13.24 12.62
CA LYS A 183 14.56 13.33 11.62
C LYS A 183 14.84 12.47 10.38
N PRO A 184 13.81 11.84 9.79
CA PRO A 184 13.90 11.27 8.44
C PRO A 184 14.45 12.28 7.43
N ASN A 185 15.41 11.86 6.61
CA ASN A 185 16.09 12.75 5.66
C ASN A 185 16.21 12.18 4.23
N THR A 186 16.03 10.87 4.04
CA THR A 186 16.22 10.20 2.75
C THR A 186 15.22 9.06 2.58
N PHE A 187 14.80 8.77 1.35
CA PHE A 187 14.13 7.52 0.99
C PHE A 187 15.03 6.69 0.08
N ASP A 188 15.05 5.38 0.31
CA ASP A 188 15.79 4.44 -0.53
C ASP A 188 14.82 3.55 -1.30
N PHE A 189 14.95 3.49 -2.62
CA PHE A 189 14.20 2.61 -3.51
C PHE A 189 15.13 1.51 -4.02
N ALA A 190 15.58 0.61 -3.15
CA ALA A 190 16.57 -0.41 -3.48
C ALA A 190 16.08 -1.57 -4.38
N VAL A 191 14.80 -1.58 -4.75
CA VAL A 191 14.21 -2.56 -5.67
C VAL A 191 14.11 -1.99 -7.08
N SER A 192 14.21 -2.83 -8.10
CA SER A 192 14.14 -2.43 -9.51
C SER A 192 12.75 -1.91 -9.94
N GLN A 193 11.69 -2.43 -9.32
CA GLN A 193 10.30 -2.04 -9.58
C GLN A 193 9.57 -1.77 -8.27
N PRO A 194 9.73 -0.57 -7.68
CA PRO A 194 8.98 -0.17 -6.51
C PRO A 194 7.48 -0.08 -6.80
N GLY A 195 6.66 -0.39 -5.79
CA GLY A 195 5.21 -0.30 -5.88
C GLY A 195 4.70 1.11 -6.21
N GLY A 196 3.43 1.19 -6.60
CA GLY A 196 2.76 2.45 -6.88
C GLY A 196 2.00 3.00 -5.68
N ILE A 197 1.76 4.31 -5.68
CA ILE A 197 0.74 4.96 -4.86
C ILE A 197 -0.42 5.38 -5.76
N ILE A 198 -1.63 4.93 -5.42
CA ILE A 198 -2.86 5.36 -6.09
C ILE A 198 -3.72 6.08 -5.06
N ASN A 199 -4.05 7.34 -5.31
CA ASN A 199 -5.00 8.11 -4.51
C ASN A 199 -6.30 8.36 -5.28
N LEU A 200 -7.40 7.80 -4.79
CA LEU A 200 -8.76 8.01 -5.28
C LEU A 200 -9.61 8.84 -4.30
N ALA A 201 -9.02 9.31 -3.19
CA ALA A 201 -9.67 10.03 -2.10
C ALA A 201 -9.24 11.49 -2.01
N ASP A 202 -10.01 12.25 -1.24
CA ASP A 202 -9.68 13.61 -0.85
C ASP A 202 -8.87 13.59 0.45
N LEU A 203 -7.54 13.58 0.33
CA LEU A 203 -6.63 13.57 1.47
C LEU A 203 -6.29 15.00 1.88
N ALA A 204 -6.52 15.33 3.15
CA ALA A 204 -6.25 16.65 3.69
C ALA A 204 -5.53 16.56 5.03
N VAL A 205 -4.47 17.36 5.19
CA VAL A 205 -3.81 17.56 6.49
C VAL A 205 -4.23 18.89 7.11
N LYS A 206 -3.97 19.07 8.41
CA LYS A 206 -4.27 20.32 9.13
C LYS A 206 -3.42 21.49 8.62
N GLU A 207 -3.85 22.70 8.94
CA GLU A 207 -3.18 23.92 8.49
C GLU A 207 -1.71 23.96 8.91
N GLY A 208 -0.84 24.37 8.00
CA GLY A 208 0.61 24.44 8.19
C GLY A 208 1.35 23.10 8.12
N GLN A 209 0.65 21.99 7.89
CA GLN A 209 1.24 20.65 7.79
C GLN A 209 1.45 20.22 6.35
N ASN A 210 2.36 19.27 6.14
CA ASN A 210 2.71 18.78 4.81
C ASN A 210 2.04 17.43 4.51
N LEU A 211 1.76 17.20 3.23
CA LEU A 211 1.23 15.95 2.70
C LEU A 211 2.18 15.46 1.60
N THR A 212 2.84 14.34 1.84
CA THR A 212 3.90 13.81 0.97
C THR A 212 3.56 12.41 0.48
N LEU A 213 3.49 12.21 -0.84
CA LEU A 213 3.31 10.92 -1.50
C LEU A 213 4.52 10.64 -2.40
N VAL A 214 5.32 9.62 -2.06
CA VAL A 214 6.51 9.27 -2.84
C VAL A 214 6.48 7.80 -3.20
N GLY A 215 6.48 7.44 -4.48
CA GLY A 215 6.43 6.04 -4.87
C GLY A 215 7.13 5.73 -6.17
N GLY A 216 7.17 4.45 -6.54
CA GLY A 216 7.67 4.03 -7.85
C GLY A 216 6.87 4.63 -9.00
N THR A 217 5.58 4.80 -8.76
CA THR A 217 4.65 5.56 -9.59
C THR A 217 3.63 6.19 -8.66
N VAL A 218 3.19 7.41 -8.93
CA VAL A 218 2.13 8.05 -8.15
C VAL A 218 1.02 8.52 -9.08
N ILE A 219 -0.21 8.07 -8.82
CA ILE A 219 -1.41 8.46 -9.54
C ILE A 219 -2.39 9.02 -8.51
N SER A 220 -2.77 10.30 -8.64
CA SER A 220 -3.79 10.91 -7.80
C SER A 220 -4.96 11.38 -8.66
N ASN A 221 -6.12 10.77 -8.46
CA ASN A 221 -7.39 11.16 -9.07
C ASN A 221 -8.35 11.82 -8.06
N GLY A 222 -8.04 11.76 -6.76
CA GLY A 222 -8.69 12.58 -5.73
C GLY A 222 -7.89 13.85 -5.41
N THR A 223 -8.39 14.66 -4.47
CA THR A 223 -7.72 15.91 -4.07
C THR A 223 -6.67 15.69 -2.98
N LEU A 224 -5.65 16.55 -2.98
CA LEU A 224 -4.58 16.57 -1.98
C LEU A 224 -4.50 17.99 -1.42
N THR A 225 -4.76 18.15 -0.13
CA THR A 225 -4.88 19.47 0.51
C THR A 225 -3.92 19.61 1.69
N ALA A 226 -3.11 20.67 1.66
CA ALA A 226 -2.19 21.06 2.72
C ALA A 226 -2.22 22.59 2.89
N SER A 227 -3.31 23.12 3.43
CA SER A 227 -3.50 24.58 3.59
C SER A 227 -2.37 25.19 4.42
N GLY A 228 -1.66 26.18 3.88
CA GLY A 228 -0.51 26.80 4.56
C GLY A 228 0.72 25.90 4.71
N GLY A 229 0.69 24.68 4.20
CA GLY A 229 1.81 23.75 4.11
C GLY A 229 2.13 23.40 2.66
N GLN A 230 2.72 22.22 2.44
CA GLN A 230 3.14 21.76 1.10
C GLN A 230 2.57 20.39 0.77
N VAL A 231 2.13 20.24 -0.48
CA VAL A 231 1.82 18.94 -1.09
C VAL A 231 3.01 18.54 -1.96
N THR A 232 3.60 17.39 -1.68
CA THR A 232 4.73 16.83 -2.44
C THR A 232 4.31 15.50 -3.06
N ILE A 233 4.46 15.37 -4.37
CA ILE A 233 4.16 14.15 -5.12
C ILE A 233 5.37 13.83 -5.97
N GLU A 234 6.03 12.69 -5.70
CA GLU A 234 7.26 12.32 -6.39
C GLU A 234 7.22 10.88 -6.86
N ALA A 235 7.58 10.66 -8.12
CA ALA A 235 7.75 9.34 -8.71
C ALA A 235 9.25 9.05 -8.82
N VAL A 236 9.73 8.04 -8.11
CA VAL A 236 11.15 7.68 -8.04
C VAL A 236 11.36 6.32 -8.67
N PRO A 237 12.14 6.21 -9.76
CA PRO A 237 12.48 4.92 -10.34
C PRO A 237 13.21 4.04 -9.32
N GLY A 238 13.07 2.72 -9.47
CA GLY A 238 13.85 1.77 -8.70
C GLY A 238 15.35 2.00 -8.80
N GLU A 239 16.09 1.49 -7.82
CA GLU A 239 17.54 1.62 -7.66
C GLU A 239 18.02 3.08 -7.48
N ASN A 240 17.18 3.93 -6.88
CA ASN A 240 17.52 5.33 -6.57
C ASN A 240 17.24 5.71 -5.11
N LEU A 241 17.90 6.77 -4.66
CA LEU A 241 17.73 7.46 -3.39
C LEU A 241 17.04 8.79 -3.66
N LEU A 242 16.11 9.17 -2.78
CA LEU A 242 15.51 10.49 -2.75
C LEU A 242 15.91 11.23 -1.48
N ARG A 243 16.75 12.26 -1.58
CA ARG A 243 17.11 13.09 -0.43
C ARG A 243 16.08 14.20 -0.25
N ILE A 244 15.50 14.30 0.96
CA ILE A 244 14.53 15.33 1.31
C ILE A 244 15.29 16.49 1.95
N SER A 245 15.23 17.68 1.36
CA SER A 245 15.85 18.85 2.00
C SER A 245 15.01 19.36 3.16
N GLN A 246 15.69 19.74 4.22
CA GLN A 246 15.11 20.48 5.34
C GLN A 246 14.98 21.97 4.98
N PRO A 247 14.09 22.73 5.64
CA PRO A 247 13.94 24.17 5.42
C PRO A 247 15.28 24.90 5.62
N GLY A 248 15.78 25.58 4.59
CA GLY A 248 17.04 26.35 4.63
C GLY A 248 18.09 25.96 3.58
N ASN A 249 17.92 24.84 2.87
CA ASN A 249 18.79 24.43 1.77
C ASN A 249 18.17 24.76 0.40
N ILE A 250 18.97 25.28 -0.52
CA ILE A 250 18.58 25.70 -1.88
C ILE A 250 18.31 24.55 -2.86
N LEU A 251 18.61 23.31 -2.47
CA LEU A 251 18.37 22.11 -3.26
C LEU A 251 17.33 21.26 -2.54
N SER A 252 16.07 21.34 -2.99
CA SER A 252 14.91 20.78 -2.28
C SER A 252 14.74 19.26 -2.44
N LEU A 253 15.33 18.68 -3.48
CA LEU A 253 15.19 17.27 -3.82
C LEU A 253 16.38 16.80 -4.68
N GLU A 254 16.96 15.66 -4.33
CA GLU A 254 18.03 15.04 -5.13
C GLU A 254 17.74 13.55 -5.31
N VAL A 255 17.77 13.11 -6.58
CA VAL A 255 17.65 11.70 -6.96
C VAL A 255 19.02 11.18 -7.37
N SER A 256 19.52 10.16 -6.69
CA SER A 256 20.85 9.57 -6.93
C SER A 256 20.77 8.04 -6.95
N PRO A 257 21.64 7.32 -7.67
CA PRO A 257 21.62 5.85 -7.66
C PRO A 257 21.76 5.29 -6.24
N SER A 258 21.00 4.26 -5.91
CA SER A 258 21.12 3.53 -4.65
C SER A 258 22.29 2.55 -4.71
N ALA A 259 23.03 2.42 -3.60
CA ALA A 259 24.17 1.52 -3.53
C ALA A 259 23.68 0.07 -3.48
N THR A 260 23.77 -0.65 -4.59
CA THR A 260 23.55 -2.10 -4.62
C THR A 260 24.69 -2.79 -3.87
N THR A 261 24.41 -3.46 -2.76
CA THR A 261 25.39 -4.32 -2.09
C THR A 261 25.74 -5.48 -3.02
N SER A 262 26.84 -5.35 -3.77
CA SER A 262 27.42 -6.46 -4.51
C SER A 262 27.98 -7.47 -3.50
N ILE A 263 27.25 -8.58 -3.29
CA ILE A 263 27.77 -9.72 -2.54
C ILE A 263 28.92 -10.29 -3.36
N ASN A 264 30.15 -9.99 -2.96
CA ASN A 264 31.34 -10.55 -3.60
C ASN A 264 31.49 -12.00 -3.10
N LEU A 265 30.82 -12.93 -3.78
CA LEU A 265 30.99 -14.36 -3.53
C LEU A 265 32.37 -14.77 -4.06
N SER A 266 33.39 -14.64 -3.22
CA SER A 266 34.69 -15.24 -3.47
C SER A 266 34.54 -16.76 -3.40
N PHE A 267 34.40 -17.42 -4.54
CA PHE A 267 34.54 -18.87 -4.64
C PHE A 267 36.02 -19.21 -4.45
N SER A 268 36.40 -19.74 -3.28
CA SER A 268 37.70 -20.37 -3.11
C SER A 268 37.71 -21.68 -3.89
N THR A 269 38.65 -21.81 -4.83
CA THR A 269 38.90 -23.06 -5.55
C THR A 269 39.45 -24.07 -4.54
N ILE A 270 38.79 -25.22 -4.38
CA ILE A 270 39.33 -26.33 -3.60
C ILE A 270 40.46 -26.95 -4.43
N GLU A 271 41.71 -26.83 -3.96
CA GLU A 271 42.83 -27.59 -4.50
C GLU A 271 42.63 -29.08 -4.18
N GLU A 272 42.47 -29.86 -5.24
CA GLU A 272 42.44 -31.32 -5.18
C GLU A 272 43.87 -31.83 -4.90
N ASN A 273 44.13 -32.26 -3.67
CA ASN A 273 45.39 -32.89 -3.28
C ASN A 273 45.47 -34.30 -3.88
N SER A 274 46.10 -34.43 -5.04
CA SER A 274 46.44 -35.72 -5.65
C SER A 274 47.58 -36.40 -4.87
N SER A 275 47.23 -37.39 -4.04
CA SER A 275 48.20 -38.26 -3.39
C SER A 275 48.80 -39.27 -4.40
N THR A 276 50.11 -39.16 -4.62
CA THR A 276 50.90 -40.15 -5.34
C THR A 276 51.01 -41.45 -4.54
N ILE A 277 50.50 -42.56 -5.10
CA ILE A 277 50.78 -43.92 -4.62
C ILE A 277 52.20 -44.27 -5.06
N GLY A 278 53.15 -44.28 -4.13
CA GLY A 278 54.51 -44.78 -4.33
C GLY A 278 54.57 -46.30 -4.11
N SER A 279 55.11 -47.00 -5.11
CA SER A 279 55.42 -48.43 -5.06
C SER A 279 56.79 -48.67 -4.40
N ASN A 280 56.84 -49.50 -3.36
CA ASN A 280 57.82 -50.57 -3.11
C ASN A 280 57.58 -51.23 -1.75
#